data_AF-A0A8J2SNC4-F1
#
_entry.id   AF-A0A8J2SNC4-F1
#
_cell.length_a   1.000
_cell.length_b   1.000
_cell.length_c   1.000
_cell.angle_alpha   90.00
_cell.angle_beta   90.00
_cell.angle_gamma   90.00
#
_symmetry.space_group_name_H-M   'P 1'
#
loop_
_entity.id
_entity.type
_entity.pdbx_description
1 polymer ?
#
loop_
_entity_poly.entity_id
_entity_poly.type
_entity_poly.pdbx_seq_one_letter_code
_entity_poly.pdbx_strand_id
1 'polypeptide(L)'
;MRRLVAAAFAAGGAAQAAAAAGPPPELVGHAATPLLDGCTHAFLDLGANAGVQTRKLHQPKLYARSSFVPLFQKAGFYKDGAVRCAVGVEPAREYWQRLRELATRLTNRGMRTTFVLGGIGVANGTACFAGGRRTGHIHRYTDEGRCGRGMVATPVWDVADLLKRYFFHDSLRAVVAKVDVEGMEYALFRRILDEGVDCAVTHYAVEWHGPNNPKNRPQMRAWEKLHRPNNESACALSHRFDDESYGCDPWPLPSNGAGDDSDWAVKSVKKDGRFWLGDGGC
;
A
#
# COMPACT_ATOMS: atom_id res chain seq x y z
N MET A 1 -39.64 -40.80 10.85
CA MET A 1 -38.79 -41.40 9.81
C MET A 1 -38.93 -40.58 8.52
N ARG A 2 -38.02 -39.63 8.27
CA ARG A 2 -37.96 -38.84 7.03
C ARG A 2 -36.70 -39.25 6.29
N ARG A 3 -36.87 -39.76 5.07
CA ARG A 3 -35.79 -40.24 4.18
C ARG A 3 -34.94 -39.04 3.71
N LEU A 4 -33.65 -39.08 4.00
CA LEU A 4 -32.62 -38.24 3.38
C LEU A 4 -32.42 -38.73 1.93
N VAL A 5 -32.65 -37.84 0.96
CA VAL A 5 -32.22 -38.04 -0.43
C VAL A 5 -30.89 -37.32 -0.56
N ALA A 6 -29.80 -38.09 -0.62
CA ALA A 6 -28.47 -37.58 -0.92
C ALA A 6 -28.40 -37.31 -2.44
N ALA A 7 -28.30 -36.04 -2.83
CA ALA A 7 -27.97 -35.67 -4.20
C ALA A 7 -26.45 -35.80 -4.39
N ALA A 8 -26.03 -36.80 -5.17
CA ALA A 8 -24.67 -36.93 -5.64
C ALA A 8 -24.41 -35.83 -6.68
N PHE A 9 -23.60 -34.82 -6.33
CA PHE A 9 -23.02 -33.93 -7.33
C PHE A 9 -21.81 -34.60 -7.95
N ALA A 10 -21.94 -34.90 -9.25
CA ALA A 10 -20.86 -35.38 -10.07
C ALA A 10 -19.73 -34.33 -10.11
N ALA A 11 -18.53 -34.77 -9.76
CA ALA A 11 -17.29 -34.04 -9.99
C ALA A 11 -16.99 -34.05 -11.50
N GLY A 12 -17.62 -33.14 -12.24
CA GLY A 12 -17.32 -32.82 -13.63
C GLY A 12 -16.42 -31.60 -13.68
N GLY A 13 -15.24 -31.75 -14.27
CA GLY A 13 -14.14 -30.79 -14.23
C GLY A 13 -14.51 -29.38 -14.71
N ALA A 14 -14.08 -28.41 -13.90
CA ALA A 14 -13.70 -27.09 -14.36
C ALA A 14 -12.32 -26.81 -13.77
N ALA A 15 -11.29 -27.44 -14.34
CA ALA A 15 -9.94 -26.89 -14.24
C ALA A 15 -9.95 -25.60 -15.06
N GLN A 16 -10.35 -24.51 -14.42
CA GLN A 16 -10.21 -23.17 -14.98
C GLN A 16 -8.71 -22.97 -15.20
N ALA A 17 -8.32 -22.79 -16.46
CA ALA A 17 -6.94 -22.52 -16.83
C ALA A 17 -6.45 -21.33 -16.00
N ALA A 18 -5.54 -21.60 -15.06
CA ALA A 18 -4.72 -20.57 -14.46
C ALA A 18 -3.90 -19.97 -15.61
N ALA A 19 -4.33 -18.81 -16.12
CA ALA A 19 -3.50 -17.99 -16.97
C ALA A 19 -2.13 -17.89 -16.28
N ALA A 20 -1.06 -18.21 -17.01
CA ALA A 20 0.29 -18.33 -16.47
C ALA A 20 0.66 -17.02 -15.76
N ALA A 21 0.47 -16.99 -14.43
CA ALA A 21 0.84 -15.85 -13.61
C ALA A 21 2.34 -15.68 -13.77
N GLY A 22 2.78 -14.49 -14.18
CA GLY A 22 4.20 -14.14 -14.17
C GLY A 22 4.82 -14.40 -12.79
N PRO A 23 6.16 -14.40 -12.67
CA PRO A 23 6.80 -14.61 -11.38
C PRO A 23 6.25 -13.61 -10.36
N PRO A 24 6.01 -14.03 -9.09
CA PRO A 24 5.53 -13.12 -8.07
C PRO A 24 6.53 -11.96 -7.88
N PRO A 25 6.07 -10.77 -7.49
CA PRO A 25 6.94 -9.66 -7.12
C PRO A 25 7.95 -10.05 -6.03
N GLU A 26 9.13 -9.43 -6.06
CA GLU A 26 10.13 -9.57 -5.01
C GLU A 26 9.62 -8.92 -3.72
N LEU A 27 9.75 -9.64 -2.59
CA LEU A 27 9.44 -9.12 -1.25
C LEU A 27 10.74 -8.83 -0.51
N VAL A 28 10.86 -7.63 0.05
CA VAL A 28 12.07 -7.19 0.78
C VAL A 28 11.72 -6.63 2.15
N GLY A 29 12.54 -6.93 3.16
CA GLY A 29 12.32 -6.49 4.55
C GLY A 29 11.93 -7.63 5.49
N HIS A 30 10.95 -7.37 6.36
CA HIS A 30 10.51 -8.32 7.36
C HIS A 30 9.95 -9.58 6.69
N ALA A 31 10.66 -10.69 6.83
CA ALA A 31 10.41 -11.96 6.17
C ALA A 31 9.32 -12.81 6.86
N ALA A 32 8.37 -12.19 7.56
CA ALA A 32 7.24 -12.92 8.11
C ALA A 32 6.51 -13.63 6.96
N THR A 33 6.50 -14.96 7.04
CA THR A 33 5.77 -15.82 6.12
C THR A 33 4.76 -16.59 6.97
N PRO A 34 3.45 -16.36 6.79
CA PRO A 34 2.82 -15.46 5.82
C PRO A 34 3.03 -13.97 6.15
N LEU A 35 2.85 -13.12 5.12
CA LEU A 35 2.88 -11.66 5.27
C LEU A 35 1.87 -11.23 6.36
N LEU A 36 2.26 -10.30 7.22
CA LEU A 36 1.47 -9.80 8.37
C LEU A 36 1.23 -10.78 9.52
N ASP A 37 1.96 -11.90 9.60
CA ASP A 37 1.83 -12.81 10.73
C ASP A 37 2.11 -12.12 12.09
N GLY A 38 1.25 -12.41 13.06
CA GLY A 38 1.27 -11.81 14.40
C GLY A 38 1.02 -10.29 14.45
N CYS A 39 0.64 -9.66 13.34
CA CYS A 39 0.28 -8.24 13.31
C CYS A 39 -1.14 -8.02 13.84
N THR A 40 -1.36 -6.87 14.48
CA THR A 40 -2.70 -6.43 14.92
C THR A 40 -3.15 -5.16 14.22
N HIS A 41 -2.21 -4.40 13.66
CA HIS A 41 -2.47 -3.20 12.89
C HIS A 41 -1.59 -3.22 11.64
N ALA A 42 -2.19 -3.08 10.46
CA ALA A 42 -1.46 -3.15 9.20
C ALA A 42 -1.64 -1.88 8.37
N PHE A 43 -0.54 -1.31 7.90
CA PHE A 43 -0.54 -0.22 6.93
C PHE A 43 -0.22 -0.78 5.54
N LEU A 44 -1.12 -0.57 4.58
CA LEU A 44 -0.93 -0.90 3.17
C LEU A 44 -0.64 0.39 2.38
N ASP A 45 0.54 0.50 1.80
CA ASP A 45 1.04 1.69 1.11
C ASP A 45 1.09 1.39 -0.40
N LEU A 46 -0.02 1.60 -1.11
CA LEU A 46 -0.09 1.40 -2.56
C LEU A 46 0.40 2.67 -3.27
N GLY A 47 1.55 2.56 -3.95
CA GLY A 47 2.34 3.72 -4.37
C GLY A 47 3.25 4.19 -3.24
N ALA A 48 4.14 3.30 -2.81
CA ALA A 48 5.03 3.60 -1.68
C ALA A 48 6.11 4.64 -2.06
N ASN A 49 6.40 4.82 -3.35
CA ASN A 49 7.45 5.68 -3.89
C ASN A 49 8.76 5.50 -3.12
N ALA A 50 9.25 6.57 -2.47
CA ALA A 50 10.48 6.55 -1.68
C ALA A 50 10.32 5.97 -0.25
N GLY A 51 9.14 5.47 0.12
CA GLY A 51 8.81 4.85 1.40
C GLY A 51 8.49 5.83 2.54
N VAL A 52 8.23 7.10 2.22
CA VAL A 52 8.04 8.18 3.23
C VAL A 52 6.79 7.95 4.09
N GLN A 53 5.71 7.43 3.51
CA GLN A 53 4.47 7.16 4.24
C GLN A 53 4.65 6.02 5.26
N THR A 54 5.39 4.99 4.87
CA THR A 54 5.86 3.95 5.79
C THR A 54 6.75 4.52 6.92
N ARG A 55 7.60 5.51 6.63
CA ARG A 55 8.39 6.19 7.69
C ARG A 55 7.52 7.03 8.63
N LYS A 56 6.46 7.68 8.13
CA LYS A 56 5.50 8.41 8.97
C LYS A 56 4.82 7.49 10.00
N LEU A 57 4.54 6.25 9.63
CA LEU A 57 4.03 5.25 10.56
C LEU A 57 5.04 4.94 11.68
N HIS A 58 6.29 4.62 11.31
CA HIS A 58 7.27 4.09 12.25
C HIS A 58 8.05 5.17 13.03
N GLN A 59 8.16 6.38 12.49
CA GLN A 59 8.92 7.51 13.04
C GLN A 59 8.05 8.77 13.20
N PRO A 60 6.85 8.71 13.83
CA PRO A 60 5.86 9.79 13.80
C PRO A 60 6.37 11.13 14.33
N LYS A 61 7.32 11.12 15.28
CA LYS A 61 7.94 12.35 15.83
C LYS A 61 8.65 13.19 14.76
N LEU A 62 9.28 12.54 13.77
CA LEU A 62 9.96 13.22 12.66
C LEU A 62 8.97 13.84 11.66
N TYR A 63 7.73 13.33 11.64
CA TYR A 63 6.70 13.74 10.71
C TYR A 63 5.48 14.30 11.43
N ALA A 64 5.68 15.01 12.55
CA ALA A 64 4.58 15.50 13.39
C ALA A 64 3.58 16.43 12.65
N ARG A 65 4.00 17.02 11.53
CA ARG A 65 3.14 17.86 10.67
C ARG A 65 2.41 17.08 9.57
N SER A 66 2.70 15.79 9.41
CA SER A 66 2.02 14.95 8.43
C SER A 66 0.58 14.67 8.87
N SER A 67 -0.35 14.77 7.94
CA SER A 67 -1.75 14.40 8.14
C SER A 67 -1.94 12.88 8.36
N PHE A 68 -0.99 12.03 7.94
CA PHE A 68 -1.01 10.59 8.21
C PHE A 68 -0.79 10.24 9.68
N VAL A 69 -0.02 11.03 10.43
CA VAL A 69 0.27 10.74 11.85
C VAL A 69 -1.03 10.76 12.69
N PRO A 70 -1.88 11.81 12.59
CA PRO A 70 -3.21 11.79 13.21
C PRO A 70 -4.11 10.64 12.75
N LEU A 71 -4.03 10.24 11.48
CA LEU A 71 -4.81 9.10 10.96
C LEU A 71 -4.38 7.79 11.63
N PHE A 72 -3.07 7.50 11.70
CA PHE A 72 -2.55 6.32 12.39
C PHE A 72 -2.89 6.31 13.88
N GLN A 73 -2.83 7.49 14.51
CA GLN A 73 -3.25 7.64 15.91
C GLN A 73 -4.73 7.31 16.10
N LYS A 74 -5.61 7.87 15.25
CA LYS A 74 -7.05 7.59 15.26
C LYS A 74 -7.36 6.11 15.04
N ALA A 75 -6.65 5.49 14.10
CA ALA A 75 -6.77 4.06 13.79
C ALA A 75 -6.14 3.13 14.85
N GLY A 76 -5.50 3.69 15.90
CA GLY A 76 -5.01 2.92 17.05
C GLY A 76 -3.60 2.35 16.92
N PHE A 77 -2.84 2.69 15.87
CA PHE A 77 -1.50 2.14 15.66
C PHE A 77 -0.53 2.46 16.80
N TYR A 78 -0.71 3.58 17.49
CA TYR A 78 0.17 4.01 18.59
C TYR A 78 -0.33 3.62 19.99
N LYS A 79 -1.38 2.78 20.08
CA LYS A 79 -1.86 2.26 21.37
C LYS A 79 -0.95 1.16 21.90
N ASP A 80 -0.90 1.04 23.22
CA ASP A 80 -0.16 -0.05 23.88
C ASP A 80 -0.69 -1.42 23.43
N GLY A 81 0.23 -2.35 23.18
CA GLY A 81 -0.08 -3.69 22.65
C GLY A 81 -0.35 -3.75 21.14
N ALA A 82 -0.31 -2.62 20.41
CA ALA A 82 -0.39 -2.62 18.96
C ALA A 82 0.90 -3.19 18.32
N VAL A 83 0.79 -4.38 17.74
CA VAL A 83 1.81 -4.91 16.83
C VAL A 83 1.56 -4.34 15.43
N ARG A 84 2.36 -3.33 15.08
CA ARG A 84 2.26 -2.56 13.83
C ARG A 84 3.11 -3.19 12.73
N CYS A 85 2.51 -3.34 11.56
CA CYS A 85 3.19 -3.80 10.37
C CYS A 85 2.88 -2.89 9.18
N ALA A 86 3.82 -2.80 8.24
CA ALA A 86 3.66 -2.04 7.01
C ALA A 86 3.98 -2.91 5.80
N VAL A 87 3.16 -2.79 4.75
CA VAL A 87 3.37 -3.40 3.44
C VAL A 87 3.29 -2.28 2.42
N GLY A 88 4.38 -1.98 1.74
CA GLY A 88 4.37 -1.01 0.63
C GLY A 88 4.54 -1.67 -0.72
N VAL A 89 3.89 -1.14 -1.75
CA VAL A 89 3.95 -1.65 -3.13
C VAL A 89 4.44 -0.54 -4.04
N GLU A 90 5.51 -0.79 -4.79
CA GLU A 90 6.13 0.20 -5.67
C GLU A 90 6.65 -0.41 -6.98
N PRO A 91 6.05 -0.09 -8.14
CA PRO A 91 6.48 -0.62 -9.42
C PRO A 91 7.69 0.09 -10.04
N ALA A 92 7.95 1.35 -9.67
CA ALA A 92 8.96 2.18 -10.30
C ALA A 92 10.36 1.84 -9.77
N ARG A 93 11.21 1.34 -10.67
CA ARG A 93 12.50 0.72 -10.32
C ARG A 93 13.50 1.70 -9.71
N GLU A 94 13.36 3.01 -9.96
CA GLU A 94 14.21 4.03 -9.36
C GLU A 94 14.15 4.05 -7.84
N TYR A 95 13.04 3.61 -7.24
CA TYR A 95 12.89 3.57 -5.80
C TYR A 95 13.38 2.25 -5.18
N TRP A 96 13.52 1.18 -5.97
CA TRP A 96 13.75 -0.16 -5.43
C TRP A 96 15.04 -0.29 -4.61
N GLN A 97 16.12 0.37 -5.00
CA GLN A 97 17.36 0.36 -4.21
C GLN A 97 17.15 1.01 -2.84
N ARG A 98 16.51 2.18 -2.82
CA ARG A 98 16.16 2.89 -1.58
C ARG A 98 15.22 2.07 -0.71
N LEU A 99 14.19 1.45 -1.30
CA LEU A 99 13.20 0.65 -0.56
C LEU A 99 13.85 -0.58 0.09
N ARG A 100 14.77 -1.27 -0.59
CA ARG A 100 15.56 -2.37 0.01
C ARG A 100 16.36 -1.89 1.22
N GLU A 101 17.02 -0.75 1.08
CA GLU A 101 17.82 -0.16 2.15
C GLU A 101 16.94 0.27 3.33
N LEU A 102 15.81 0.92 3.07
CA LEU A 102 14.84 1.32 4.08
C LEU A 102 14.26 0.11 4.80
N ALA A 103 13.82 -0.93 4.07
CA ALA A 103 13.33 -2.18 4.65
C ALA A 103 14.35 -2.82 5.58
N THR A 104 15.62 -2.88 5.17
CA THR A 104 16.72 -3.42 5.98
C THR A 104 16.89 -2.61 7.28
N ARG A 105 16.96 -1.28 7.17
CA ARG A 105 17.16 -0.38 8.32
C ARG A 105 15.99 -0.41 9.31
N LEU A 106 14.75 -0.48 8.81
CA LEU A 106 13.54 -0.61 9.65
C LEU A 106 13.49 -1.99 10.33
N THR A 107 13.76 -3.06 9.59
CA THR A 107 13.76 -4.43 10.12
C THR A 107 14.80 -4.61 11.23
N ASN A 108 16.00 -4.06 11.08
CA ASN A 108 17.05 -4.08 12.11
C ASN A 108 16.63 -3.37 13.41
N ARG A 109 15.59 -2.53 13.38
CA ARG A 109 14.98 -1.88 14.54
C ARG A 109 13.74 -2.60 15.08
N GLY A 110 13.44 -3.78 14.58
CA GLY A 110 12.21 -4.50 14.92
C GLY A 110 10.94 -3.88 14.35
N MET A 111 11.06 -2.91 13.42
CA MET A 111 9.92 -2.36 12.70
C MET A 111 9.56 -3.34 11.57
N ARG A 112 8.35 -3.91 11.65
CA ARG A 112 7.89 -4.96 10.73
C ARG A 112 7.41 -4.35 9.43
N THR A 113 8.33 -4.17 8.49
CA THR A 113 8.06 -3.55 7.19
C THR A 113 8.45 -4.48 6.05
N THR A 114 7.55 -4.67 5.10
CA THR A 114 7.82 -5.40 3.86
C THR A 114 7.52 -4.49 2.67
N PHE A 115 8.43 -4.40 1.71
CA PHE A 115 8.14 -3.79 0.42
C PHE A 115 7.99 -4.86 -0.66
N VAL A 116 6.99 -4.68 -1.49
CA VAL A 116 6.69 -5.44 -2.69
C VAL A 116 7.25 -4.63 -3.85
N LEU A 117 8.33 -5.12 -4.46
CA LEU A 117 8.97 -4.48 -5.60
C LEU A 117 8.24 -4.92 -6.88
N GLY A 118 7.07 -4.31 -7.08
CA GLY A 118 6.11 -4.67 -8.10
C GLY A 118 4.93 -3.70 -8.11
N GLY A 119 4.02 -3.87 -9.05
CA GLY A 119 2.81 -3.08 -9.15
C GLY A 119 1.61 -3.68 -8.44
N ILE A 120 0.57 -2.87 -8.31
CA ILE A 120 -0.77 -3.30 -7.89
C ILE A 120 -1.75 -3.04 -9.03
N GLY A 121 -2.69 -3.95 -9.24
CA GLY A 121 -3.57 -3.96 -10.38
C GLY A 121 -4.89 -4.69 -10.11
N VAL A 122 -5.64 -4.94 -11.19
CA VAL A 122 -6.94 -5.63 -11.15
C VAL A 122 -6.87 -7.11 -11.55
N ALA A 123 -5.64 -7.60 -11.78
CA ALA A 123 -5.32 -8.98 -12.08
C ALA A 123 -3.85 -9.25 -11.76
N ASN A 124 -3.53 -10.49 -11.35
CA ASN A 124 -2.16 -10.94 -11.21
C ASN A 124 -1.53 -11.08 -12.60
N GLY A 125 -0.29 -10.67 -12.77
CA GLY A 125 0.40 -10.82 -14.04
C GLY A 125 1.62 -9.94 -14.16
N THR A 126 1.92 -9.53 -15.39
CA THR A 126 2.99 -8.57 -15.69
C THR A 126 2.39 -7.35 -16.38
N ALA A 127 2.82 -6.16 -15.98
CA ALA A 127 2.46 -4.92 -16.64
C ALA A 127 3.71 -4.12 -17.04
N CYS A 128 3.54 -3.26 -18.03
CA CYS A 128 4.57 -2.36 -18.51
C CYS A 128 4.46 -1.00 -17.83
N PHE A 129 5.54 -0.60 -17.18
CA PHE A 129 5.72 0.72 -16.57
C PHE A 129 6.79 1.48 -17.36
N ALA A 130 6.78 2.82 -17.36
CA ALA A 130 7.90 3.55 -17.94
C ALA A 130 9.17 3.28 -17.13
N GLY A 131 10.29 3.04 -17.81
CA GLY A 131 11.59 2.81 -17.16
C GLY A 131 12.34 4.10 -16.78
N GLY A 132 11.67 5.26 -16.90
CA GLY A 132 12.24 6.59 -16.67
C GLY A 132 11.71 7.25 -15.41
N ARG A 133 12.31 8.39 -15.04
CA ARG A 133 11.93 9.17 -13.85
C ARG A 133 10.47 9.60 -13.97
N ARG A 134 9.62 9.14 -13.04
CA ARG A 134 8.28 9.68 -12.73
C ARG A 134 7.04 9.06 -13.39
N THR A 135 6.91 7.74 -13.52
CA THR A 135 5.53 7.21 -13.64
C THR A 135 5.38 5.82 -13.03
N GLY A 136 4.56 5.70 -11.98
CA GLY A 136 3.95 4.44 -11.54
C GLY A 136 2.76 4.01 -12.42
N HIS A 137 2.48 4.70 -13.52
CA HIS A 137 1.38 4.40 -14.43
C HIS A 137 1.54 3.02 -15.10
N ILE A 138 0.47 2.20 -15.01
CA ILE A 138 0.35 0.99 -15.83
C ILE A 138 -0.03 1.41 -17.26
N HIS A 139 0.85 1.14 -18.22
CA HIS A 139 0.54 1.40 -19.63
C HIS A 139 -0.22 0.25 -20.29
N ARG A 140 0.13 -1.00 -19.94
CA ARG A 140 -0.44 -2.20 -20.57
C ARG A 140 -0.14 -3.43 -19.71
N TYR A 141 -1.10 -4.34 -19.59
CA TYR A 141 -0.84 -5.72 -19.18
C TYR A 141 -0.21 -6.50 -20.35
N THR A 142 0.72 -7.40 -20.04
CA THR A 142 1.41 -8.21 -21.04
C THR A 142 1.60 -9.63 -20.53
N ASP A 143 1.15 -10.60 -21.32
CA ASP A 143 1.29 -12.03 -21.01
C ASP A 143 2.69 -12.56 -21.37
N GLU A 144 3.40 -11.85 -22.24
CA GLU A 144 4.70 -12.27 -22.77
C GLU A 144 5.89 -11.49 -22.18
N GLY A 145 5.63 -10.58 -21.23
CA GLY A 145 6.66 -9.69 -20.66
C GLY A 145 7.28 -8.71 -21.68
N ARG A 146 6.74 -8.65 -22.91
CA ARG A 146 7.22 -7.74 -23.96
C ARG A 146 6.63 -6.35 -23.73
N CYS A 147 7.49 -5.40 -23.41
CA CYS A 147 7.14 -3.98 -23.26
C CYS A 147 7.73 -3.14 -24.39
N GLY A 148 7.10 -2.00 -24.68
CA GLY A 148 7.59 -1.05 -25.68
C GLY A 148 8.96 -0.48 -25.32
N ARG A 149 9.59 0.22 -26.26
CA ARG A 149 10.89 0.88 -26.03
C ARG A 149 10.78 1.85 -24.85
N GLY A 150 11.72 1.76 -23.90
CA GLY A 150 11.73 2.62 -22.71
C GLY A 150 10.75 2.20 -21.62
N MET A 151 10.06 1.07 -21.78
CA MET A 151 9.19 0.48 -20.76
C MET A 151 9.84 -0.76 -20.15
N VAL A 152 9.38 -1.09 -18.95
CA VAL A 152 9.91 -2.16 -18.13
C VAL A 152 8.75 -3.06 -17.70
N ALA A 153 8.93 -4.36 -17.93
CA ALA A 153 8.02 -5.38 -17.45
C ALA A 153 8.20 -5.56 -15.94
N THR A 154 7.11 -5.43 -15.20
CA THR A 154 7.08 -5.52 -13.74
C THR A 154 5.92 -6.41 -13.30
N PRO A 155 6.14 -7.36 -12.38
CA PRO A 155 5.08 -8.16 -11.79
C PRO A 155 4.02 -7.28 -11.11
N VAL A 156 2.77 -7.67 -11.23
CA VAL A 156 1.61 -6.98 -10.65
C VAL A 156 0.79 -7.96 -9.84
N TRP A 157 0.40 -7.55 -8.64
CA TRP A 157 -0.59 -8.25 -7.83
C TRP A 157 -2.00 -7.73 -8.10
N ASP A 158 -2.98 -8.63 -8.10
CA ASP A 158 -4.38 -8.29 -8.01
C ASP A 158 -4.67 -7.75 -6.60
N VAL A 159 -5.28 -6.56 -6.54
CA VAL A 159 -5.60 -5.89 -5.27
C VAL A 159 -6.56 -6.68 -4.39
N ALA A 160 -7.56 -7.34 -4.98
CA ALA A 160 -8.51 -8.13 -4.22
C ALA A 160 -7.87 -9.43 -3.71
N ASP A 161 -7.03 -10.08 -4.51
CA ASP A 161 -6.25 -11.24 -4.05
C ASP A 161 -5.32 -10.88 -2.89
N LEU A 162 -4.62 -9.74 -2.98
CA LEU A 162 -3.75 -9.24 -1.91
C LEU A 162 -4.55 -9.05 -0.62
N LEU A 163 -5.69 -8.37 -0.70
CA LEU A 163 -6.55 -8.10 0.46
C LEU A 163 -7.09 -9.39 1.06
N LYS A 164 -7.65 -10.30 0.26
CA LYS A 164 -8.18 -11.59 0.73
C LYS A 164 -7.13 -12.44 1.43
N ARG A 165 -5.92 -12.48 0.89
CA ARG A 165 -4.87 -13.36 1.39
C ARG A 165 -4.22 -12.86 2.67
N TYR A 166 -4.07 -11.54 2.83
CA TYR A 166 -3.21 -10.99 3.88
C TYR A 166 -3.88 -9.98 4.81
N PHE A 167 -4.91 -9.28 4.36
CA PHE A 167 -5.54 -8.20 5.13
C PHE A 167 -6.92 -8.57 5.68
N PHE A 168 -7.58 -9.56 5.09
CA PHE A 168 -8.82 -10.13 5.60
C PHE A 168 -8.53 -11.19 6.67
N HIS A 169 -7.99 -10.76 7.81
CA HIS A 169 -7.55 -11.64 8.89
C HIS A 169 -8.08 -11.18 10.26
N ASP A 170 -8.65 -12.10 11.03
CA ASP A 170 -9.31 -11.82 12.32
C ASP A 170 -8.38 -11.21 13.39
N SER A 171 -7.05 -11.39 13.23
CA SER A 171 -6.07 -10.79 14.13
C SER A 171 -5.90 -9.28 13.93
N LEU A 172 -6.26 -8.75 12.75
CA LEU A 172 -6.09 -7.34 12.41
C LEU A 172 -7.27 -6.54 12.95
N ARG A 173 -6.97 -5.66 13.91
CA ARG A 173 -7.93 -4.74 14.52
C ARG A 173 -8.14 -3.47 13.70
N ALA A 174 -7.13 -3.06 12.95
CA ALA A 174 -7.21 -1.92 12.05
C ALA A 174 -6.28 -2.10 10.86
N VAL A 175 -6.76 -1.67 9.69
CA VAL A 175 -6.00 -1.64 8.46
C VAL A 175 -6.16 -0.26 7.84
N VAL A 176 -5.05 0.46 7.69
CA VAL A 176 -5.02 1.73 6.96
C VAL A 176 -4.42 1.44 5.59
N ALA A 177 -5.08 1.84 4.51
CA ALA A 177 -4.54 1.74 3.17
C ALA A 177 -4.36 3.13 2.56
N LYS A 178 -3.14 3.50 2.16
CA LYS A 178 -2.93 4.58 1.19
C LYS A 178 -3.16 4.01 -0.21
N VAL A 179 -3.92 4.71 -1.02
CA VAL A 179 -4.10 4.41 -2.44
C VAL A 179 -3.74 5.66 -3.24
N ASP A 180 -2.56 5.61 -3.84
CA ASP A 180 -1.97 6.68 -4.63
C ASP A 180 -1.23 5.99 -5.78
N VAL A 181 -2.00 5.55 -6.77
CA VAL A 181 -1.55 4.63 -7.81
C VAL A 181 -1.87 5.21 -9.17
N GLU A 182 -1.33 6.40 -9.43
CA GLU A 182 -1.08 6.94 -10.76
C GLU A 182 -2.14 6.50 -11.80
N GLY A 183 -3.41 6.86 -11.56
CA GLY A 183 -4.52 6.69 -12.50
C GLY A 183 -5.27 5.35 -12.51
N MET A 184 -4.88 4.36 -11.69
CA MET A 184 -5.58 3.08 -11.58
C MET A 184 -6.61 3.02 -10.44
N GLU A 185 -6.74 4.06 -9.62
CA GLU A 185 -7.54 4.06 -8.38
C GLU A 185 -8.98 3.60 -8.63
N TYR A 186 -9.62 4.16 -9.66
CA TYR A 186 -11.01 3.85 -10.00
C TYR A 186 -11.21 2.37 -10.35
N ALA A 187 -10.26 1.79 -11.10
CA ALA A 187 -10.32 0.39 -11.49
C ALA A 187 -10.04 -0.53 -10.29
N LEU A 188 -9.08 -0.16 -9.42
CA LEU A 188 -8.80 -0.91 -8.18
C LEU A 188 -10.01 -0.92 -7.26
N PHE A 189 -10.64 0.22 -7.01
CA PHE A 189 -11.82 0.27 -6.14
C PHE A 189 -13.02 -0.46 -6.72
N ARG A 190 -13.20 -0.41 -8.05
CA ARG A 190 -14.21 -1.24 -8.70
C ARG A 190 -13.94 -2.73 -8.47
N ARG A 191 -12.69 -3.17 -8.63
CA ARG A 191 -12.26 -4.55 -8.38
C ARG A 191 -12.49 -4.98 -6.93
N ILE A 192 -12.14 -4.11 -5.96
CA ILE A 192 -12.36 -4.33 -4.53
C ILE A 192 -13.84 -4.56 -4.21
N LEU A 193 -14.72 -3.73 -4.78
CA LEU A 193 -16.18 -3.85 -4.58
C LEU A 193 -16.76 -5.08 -5.26
N ASP A 194 -16.35 -5.36 -6.50
CA ASP A 194 -16.84 -6.51 -7.26
C ASP A 194 -16.45 -7.83 -6.58
N GLU A 195 -15.32 -7.85 -5.86
CA GLU A 195 -14.83 -9.01 -5.12
C GLU A 195 -15.27 -9.04 -3.64
N GLY A 196 -15.97 -8.01 -3.16
CA GLY A 196 -16.52 -7.93 -1.79
C GLY A 196 -15.46 -7.87 -0.68
N VAL A 197 -14.34 -7.18 -0.92
CA VAL A 197 -13.18 -7.14 0.00
C VAL A 197 -12.85 -5.76 0.53
N ASP A 198 -13.74 -4.79 0.34
CA ASP A 198 -13.65 -3.43 0.88
C ASP A 198 -13.50 -3.44 2.41
N CYS A 199 -14.15 -4.38 3.10
CA CYS A 199 -14.06 -4.54 4.55
C CYS A 199 -12.71 -5.07 5.06
N ALA A 200 -11.79 -5.45 4.19
CA ALA A 200 -10.41 -5.77 4.59
C ALA A 200 -9.65 -4.53 5.12
N VAL A 201 -10.13 -3.33 4.79
CA VAL A 201 -9.50 -2.07 5.17
C VAL A 201 -10.44 -1.28 6.07
N THR A 202 -9.96 -0.72 7.17
CA THR A 202 -10.79 0.13 8.05
C THR A 202 -10.69 1.61 7.68
N HIS A 203 -9.55 2.04 7.14
CA HIS A 203 -9.33 3.42 6.70
C HIS A 203 -8.63 3.47 5.33
N TYR A 204 -9.29 4.03 4.33
CA TYR A 204 -8.67 4.37 3.05
C TYR A 204 -8.22 5.84 3.05
N ALA A 205 -6.96 6.11 2.76
CA ALA A 205 -6.45 7.43 2.42
C ALA A 205 -6.17 7.46 0.92
N VAL A 206 -6.99 8.17 0.16
CA VAL A 206 -7.01 8.07 -1.30
C VAL A 206 -6.63 9.38 -1.94
N GLU A 207 -5.65 9.29 -2.85
CA GLU A 207 -5.33 10.33 -3.81
C GLU A 207 -6.00 10.01 -5.15
N TRP A 208 -6.96 10.84 -5.55
CA TRP A 208 -7.71 10.61 -6.78
C TRP A 208 -7.05 11.33 -7.94
N HIS A 209 -6.40 10.57 -8.83
CA HIS A 209 -5.86 11.14 -10.07
C HIS A 209 -6.98 11.56 -11.03
N GLY A 210 -6.88 12.79 -11.55
CA GLY A 210 -7.88 13.39 -12.44
C GLY A 210 -9.31 13.44 -11.87
N PRO A 211 -9.52 13.97 -10.65
CA PRO A 211 -10.81 13.89 -9.95
C PRO A 211 -11.90 14.77 -10.59
N ASN A 212 -11.48 15.77 -11.37
CA ASN A 212 -12.37 16.68 -12.11
C ASN A 212 -12.80 16.13 -13.47
N ASN A 213 -12.24 15.00 -13.92
CA ASN A 213 -12.64 14.38 -15.18
C ASN A 213 -14.10 13.89 -15.06
N PRO A 214 -15.00 14.27 -16.00
CA PRO A 214 -16.41 13.86 -15.98
C PRO A 214 -16.65 12.35 -15.89
N LYS A 215 -15.73 11.52 -16.39
CA LYS A 215 -15.80 10.05 -16.32
C LYS A 215 -15.46 9.49 -14.94
N ASN A 216 -14.61 10.20 -14.20
CA ASN A 216 -14.04 9.76 -12.93
C ASN A 216 -14.87 10.25 -11.74
N ARG A 217 -15.35 11.49 -11.83
CA ARG A 217 -16.10 12.17 -10.76
C ARG A 217 -17.27 11.35 -10.20
N PRO A 218 -18.12 10.66 -11.02
CA PRO A 218 -19.21 9.85 -10.49
C PRO A 218 -18.71 8.65 -9.68
N GLN A 219 -17.64 7.99 -10.12
CA GLN A 219 -17.07 6.81 -9.46
C GLN A 219 -16.45 7.19 -8.11
N MET A 220 -15.64 8.26 -8.07
CA MET A 220 -15.11 8.83 -6.84
C MET A 220 -16.23 9.14 -5.84
N ARG A 221 -17.28 9.86 -6.28
CA ARG A 221 -18.40 10.23 -5.40
C ARG A 221 -19.18 9.01 -4.90
N ALA A 222 -19.34 7.98 -5.72
CA ALA A 222 -20.00 6.75 -5.30
C ALA A 222 -19.20 6.05 -4.20
N TRP A 223 -17.87 5.95 -4.36
CA TRP A 223 -16.97 5.41 -3.35
C TRP A 223 -16.98 6.21 -2.05
N GLU A 224 -16.80 7.54 -2.12
CA GLU A 224 -16.81 8.43 -0.96
C GLU A 224 -18.16 8.38 -0.22
N LYS A 225 -19.28 8.26 -0.95
CA LYS A 225 -20.61 8.13 -0.35
C LYS A 225 -20.78 6.81 0.39
N LEU A 226 -20.25 5.71 -0.17
CA LEU A 226 -20.30 4.39 0.45
C LEU A 226 -19.48 4.35 1.74
N HIS A 227 -18.31 5.00 1.77
CA HIS A 227 -17.34 4.92 2.87
C HIS A 227 -17.28 6.19 3.74
N ARG A 228 -18.39 6.93 3.84
CA ARG A 228 -18.46 8.12 4.70
C ARG A 228 -18.66 7.72 6.17
N PRO A 229 -18.16 8.53 7.14
CA PRO A 229 -18.30 8.24 8.57
C PRO A 229 -19.72 8.00 9.08
N ASN A 230 -20.72 8.62 8.43
CA ASN A 230 -22.12 8.55 8.86
C ASN A 230 -22.90 7.44 8.15
N ASN A 231 -22.22 6.53 7.44
CA ASN A 231 -22.86 5.35 6.87
C ASN A 231 -22.63 4.17 7.81
N GLU A 232 -23.67 3.76 8.55
CA GLU A 232 -23.59 2.67 9.53
C GLU A 232 -23.29 1.31 8.89
N SER A 233 -23.54 1.17 7.60
CA SER A 233 -23.19 -0.03 6.83
C SER A 233 -21.74 -0.01 6.30
N ALA A 234 -21.01 1.08 6.49
CA ALA A 234 -19.63 1.17 6.03
C ALA A 234 -18.69 0.45 7.00
N CYS A 235 -18.05 -0.61 6.51
CA CYS A 235 -16.97 -1.28 7.22
C CYS A 235 -15.62 -0.55 7.08
N ALA A 236 -15.51 0.39 6.15
CA ALA A 236 -14.32 1.21 5.90
C ALA A 236 -14.65 2.70 5.83
N LEU A 237 -13.70 3.54 6.26
CA LEU A 237 -13.78 5.00 6.15
C LEU A 237 -12.84 5.52 5.07
N SER A 238 -13.36 6.29 4.12
CA SER A 238 -12.55 6.94 3.10
C SER A 238 -12.20 8.38 3.49
N HIS A 239 -10.92 8.71 3.38
CA HIS A 239 -10.33 10.02 3.62
C HIS A 239 -9.73 10.49 2.31
N ARG A 240 -10.08 11.71 1.89
CA ARG A 240 -9.37 12.34 0.77
C ARG A 240 -8.03 12.82 1.29
N PHE A 241 -6.96 12.38 0.66
CA PHE A 241 -5.61 12.78 0.98
C PHE A 241 -4.91 13.20 -0.29
N ASP A 242 -4.26 14.35 -0.23
CA ASP A 242 -3.36 14.86 -1.25
C ASP A 242 -2.09 15.22 -0.46
N ASP A 243 -1.17 14.26 -0.41
CA ASP A 243 0.07 14.36 0.37
C ASP A 243 1.22 13.79 -0.46
N GLU A 244 1.47 14.50 -1.56
CA GLU A 244 2.60 14.43 -2.50
C GLU A 244 3.98 14.58 -1.83
N SER A 245 4.04 14.65 -0.49
CA SER A 245 5.28 14.79 0.26
C SER A 245 6.20 13.56 0.16
N TYR A 246 5.90 12.56 -0.65
CA TYR A 246 6.79 11.43 -0.88
C TYR A 246 8.08 11.86 -1.61
N GLY A 247 8.03 12.92 -2.42
CA GLY A 247 9.22 13.50 -3.08
C GLY A 247 10.17 14.23 -2.12
N CYS A 248 9.67 14.54 -0.92
CA CYS A 248 10.35 15.32 0.10
C CYS A 248 10.51 14.47 1.37
N ASP A 249 11.53 13.62 1.38
CA ASP A 249 12.02 13.03 2.62
C ASP A 249 13.16 13.91 3.18
N PRO A 250 12.85 14.89 4.06
CA PRO A 250 13.87 15.78 4.58
C PRO A 250 14.80 15.06 5.57
N TRP A 251 14.47 13.83 5.95
CA TRP A 251 15.19 13.09 6.96
C TRP A 251 16.09 12.05 6.31
N PRO A 252 17.36 11.96 6.71
CA PRO A 252 18.20 10.80 6.37
C PRO A 252 17.54 9.49 6.82
N LEU A 253 17.87 8.41 6.11
CA LEU A 253 17.39 7.07 6.46
C LEU A 253 17.87 6.69 7.88
N PRO A 254 17.09 5.89 8.64
CA PRO A 254 17.49 5.45 9.98
C PRO A 254 18.87 4.79 9.96
N SER A 255 19.75 5.08 10.91
CA SER A 255 21.10 4.50 11.00
C SER A 255 21.06 2.98 11.18
N ASN A 256 22.18 2.26 11.06
CA ASN A 256 22.17 0.81 11.30
C ASN A 256 22.19 0.43 12.81
N GLY A 257 22.30 1.40 13.72
CA GLY A 257 22.33 1.15 15.16
C GLY A 257 20.94 0.94 15.77
N ALA A 258 20.86 0.31 16.94
CA ALA A 258 19.59 0.06 17.66
C ALA A 258 19.03 1.28 18.41
N GLY A 259 19.64 2.47 18.28
CA GLY A 259 19.19 3.69 18.96
C GLY A 259 17.89 4.26 18.38
N ASP A 260 17.08 4.93 19.22
CA ASP A 260 15.94 5.74 18.77
C ASP A 260 16.47 6.96 18.01
N ASP A 261 16.45 6.83 16.70
CA ASP A 261 16.99 7.81 15.79
C ASP A 261 16.10 9.04 15.60
N SER A 262 14.86 8.98 16.12
CA SER A 262 14.02 10.17 16.16
C SER A 262 14.64 11.26 17.03
N ASP A 263 15.40 10.87 18.06
CA ASP A 263 16.02 11.78 19.01
C ASP A 263 17.23 12.51 18.40
N TRP A 264 18.02 11.86 17.54
CA TRP A 264 19.15 12.52 16.89
C TRP A 264 18.70 13.48 15.79
N ALA A 265 17.68 13.10 15.01
CA ALA A 265 17.15 13.94 13.94
C ALA A 265 16.43 15.17 14.54
N VAL A 266 15.74 15.01 15.68
CA VAL A 266 15.20 16.14 16.47
C VAL A 266 16.32 17.01 17.08
N LYS A 267 17.41 16.42 17.59
CA LYS A 267 18.58 17.17 18.13
C LYS A 267 19.39 17.91 17.07
N SER A 268 19.31 17.49 15.81
CA SER A 268 20.01 18.14 14.68
C SER A 268 19.15 19.16 13.93
N VAL A 269 17.89 19.35 14.33
CA VAL A 269 17.10 20.54 13.95
C VAL A 269 17.68 21.75 14.70
N LYS A 270 18.34 22.68 13.97
CA LYS A 270 18.77 23.97 14.55
C LYS A 270 17.54 24.76 15.05
N LYS A 271 17.80 25.68 15.99
CA LYS A 271 16.86 26.50 16.79
C LYS A 271 15.82 27.30 15.97
N ASP A 272 15.95 27.29 14.66
CA ASP A 272 15.22 28.01 13.63
C ASP A 272 14.46 27.08 12.65
N GLY A 273 14.38 25.78 12.94
CA GLY A 273 13.39 24.86 12.37
C GLY A 273 13.59 24.48 10.90
N ARG A 274 14.74 24.78 10.30
CA ARG A 274 15.07 24.43 8.91
C ARG A 274 16.32 23.54 8.85
N PHE A 275 16.18 22.39 8.19
CA PHE A 275 17.33 21.72 7.56
C PHE A 275 17.67 22.54 6.31
N TRP A 276 18.93 22.92 6.14
CA TRP A 276 19.42 23.52 4.90
C TRP A 276 19.40 22.43 3.82
N LEU A 277 18.36 22.43 2.98
CA LEU A 277 18.40 21.84 1.65
C LEU A 277 18.67 23.03 0.73
N GLY A 278 19.89 23.13 0.18
CA GLY A 278 20.27 24.28 -0.64
C GLY A 278 19.29 24.51 -1.79
N ASP A 279 18.85 25.76 -1.96
CA ASP A 279 18.06 26.43 -3.03
C ASP A 279 17.04 25.66 -3.89
N GLY A 280 16.79 24.38 -3.64
CA GLY A 280 15.79 23.55 -4.26
C GLY A 280 14.72 23.23 -3.23
N GLY A 281 13.72 24.10 -3.16
CA GLY A 281 12.52 23.87 -2.37
C GLY A 281 11.90 22.51 -2.68
N CYS A 282 11.43 21.86 -1.62
CA CYS A 282 10.00 21.64 -1.56
C CYS A 282 9.37 23.04 -1.34
#